data_AF-A0A354YXC8-F1
#
_entry.id   AF-A0A354YXC8-F1
#
_cell.length_a   1.000
_cell.length_b   1.000
_cell.length_c   1.000
_cell.angle_alpha   90.00
_cell.angle_beta   90.00
_cell.angle_gamma   90.00
#
_symmetry.space_group_name_H-M   'P 1'
#
loop_
_entity.id
_entity.type
_entity.pdbx_description
1 polymer ?
#
loop_
_entity_poly.entity_id
_entity_poly.type
_entity_poly.pdbx_seq_one_letter_code
_entity_poly.pdbx_strand_id
1 'polypeptide(L)'
;EERPDIDHIYMMACQALTGSGGWPLTVIMDVDKKPFYVATYLPRSSRGSLWGLLELLPRVAELWNKERESLRQAGEEISRHIIKRDAKQAGQPISEELLNRAFKQYARAFDAEWGGFGSAPKFPIPHNLLFLLRYYHFRHEEQALEMVEKTLQSMYRGGIYDHIGFGFARYSTDRQWLVPHFE
;
A
#
# COMPACT_ATOMS: atom_id res chain seq x y z
N GLU A 1 -5.01 -5.38 -4.44
CA GLU A 1 -5.49 -4.20 -3.69
C GLU A 1 -6.53 -3.48 -4.53
N GLU A 2 -7.80 -3.47 -4.11
CA GLU A 2 -8.90 -2.92 -4.90
C GLU A 2 -9.20 -1.44 -4.57
N ARG A 3 -8.85 -0.99 -3.36
CA ARG A 3 -9.10 0.37 -2.84
C ARG A 3 -7.84 1.02 -2.25
N PRO A 4 -6.82 1.31 -3.09
CA PRO A 4 -5.59 1.94 -2.62
C PRO A 4 -5.82 3.34 -2.03
N ASP A 5 -6.91 4.01 -2.41
CA ASP A 5 -7.35 5.28 -1.84
C ASP A 5 -7.72 5.16 -0.35
N ILE A 6 -8.50 4.13 0.01
CA ILE A 6 -8.87 3.85 1.39
C ILE A 6 -7.64 3.37 2.17
N ASP A 7 -6.87 2.48 1.55
CA ASP A 7 -5.66 1.93 2.11
C ASP A 7 -4.68 3.02 2.56
N HIS A 8 -4.42 3.96 1.65
CA HIS A 8 -3.52 5.08 1.87
C HIS A 8 -3.94 5.93 3.08
N ILE A 9 -5.23 6.26 3.19
CA ILE A 9 -5.75 7.09 4.28
C ILE A 9 -5.50 6.45 5.64
N TYR A 10 -5.80 5.16 5.79
CA TYR A 10 -5.64 4.47 7.07
C TYR A 10 -4.21 4.04 7.37
N MET A 11 -3.40 3.75 6.34
CA MET A 11 -1.97 3.56 6.51
C MET A 11 -1.28 4.86 6.97
N MET A 12 -1.70 6.01 6.42
CA MET A 12 -1.26 7.32 6.88
C MET A 12 -1.66 7.59 8.34
N ALA A 13 -2.87 7.17 8.75
CA ALA A 13 -3.29 7.21 10.16
C ALA A 13 -2.36 6.37 11.04
N CYS A 14 -2.04 5.14 10.63
CA CYS A 14 -1.13 4.24 11.33
C CYS A 14 0.26 4.87 11.52
N GLN A 15 0.83 5.39 10.44
CA GLN A 15 2.15 6.01 10.45
C GLN A 15 2.18 7.29 11.30
N ALA A 16 1.11 8.08 11.27
CA ALA A 16 1.00 9.27 12.10
C ALA A 16 0.93 8.94 13.60
N LEU A 17 0.22 7.86 13.96
CA LEU A 17 0.00 7.47 15.36
C LEU A 17 1.14 6.64 15.95
N THR A 18 1.72 5.74 15.17
CA THR A 18 2.68 4.73 15.66
C THR A 18 4.11 4.98 15.17
N GLY A 19 4.31 5.94 14.27
CA GLY A 19 5.60 6.19 13.60
C GLY A 19 5.99 5.13 12.55
N SER A 20 5.22 4.05 12.43
CA SER A 20 5.44 2.96 11.49
C SER A 20 4.13 2.52 10.82
N GLY A 21 4.23 1.71 9.78
CA GLY A 21 3.08 1.16 9.07
C GLY A 21 3.32 -0.29 8.73
N GLY A 22 2.26 -1.02 8.41
CA GLY A 22 2.39 -2.41 8.04
C GLY A 22 1.07 -3.17 8.04
N TRP A 23 1.15 -4.38 7.51
CA TRP A 23 0.05 -5.33 7.46
C TRP A 23 0.37 -6.53 8.37
N PRO A 24 -0.63 -7.12 9.07
CA PRO A 24 -2.04 -6.75 9.06
C PRO A 24 -2.32 -5.48 9.88
N LEU A 25 -3.09 -4.56 9.30
CA LEU A 25 -3.52 -3.31 9.92
C LEU A 25 -4.88 -3.51 10.59
N THR A 26 -4.99 -3.13 11.87
CA THR A 26 -6.26 -3.07 12.61
C THR A 26 -6.62 -1.62 12.87
N VAL A 27 -7.79 -1.19 12.37
CA VAL A 27 -8.34 0.15 12.58
C VAL A 27 -9.66 0.03 13.32
N ILE A 28 -9.80 0.76 14.42
CA ILE A 28 -11.08 0.95 15.11
C ILE A 28 -11.49 2.41 14.95
N MET A 29 -12.70 2.60 14.45
CA MET A 29 -13.23 3.89 14.03
C MET A 29 -14.70 4.04 14.38
N ASP A 30 -15.20 5.26 14.35
CA ASP A 30 -16.62 5.53 14.48
C ASP A 30 -17.39 5.42 13.15
N VAL A 31 -18.71 5.64 13.19
CA VAL A 31 -19.59 5.61 12.01
C VAL A 31 -19.28 6.69 10.98
N ASP A 32 -18.59 7.75 11.41
CA ASP A 32 -18.12 8.84 10.55
C ASP A 32 -16.76 8.50 9.91
N LYS A 33 -16.28 7.25 10.09
CA LYS A 33 -15.04 6.68 9.54
C LYS A 33 -13.77 7.29 10.13
N LYS A 34 -13.88 7.92 11.31
CA LYS A 34 -12.76 8.59 11.98
C LYS A 34 -12.04 7.58 12.89
N PRO A 35 -10.78 7.24 12.58
CA PRO A 35 -10.05 6.25 13.37
C PRO A 35 -9.65 6.86 14.72
N PHE A 36 -9.97 6.17 15.81
CA PHE A 36 -9.52 6.54 17.16
C PHE A 36 -8.53 5.54 17.75
N TYR A 37 -8.33 4.39 17.09
CA TYR A 37 -7.27 3.43 17.42
C TYR A 37 -6.74 2.76 16.15
N VAL A 38 -5.42 2.64 16.05
CA VAL A 38 -4.75 1.98 14.94
C VAL A 38 -3.56 1.18 15.48
N ALA A 39 -3.41 -0.07 15.02
CA ALA A 39 -2.27 -0.90 15.36
C ALA A 39 -1.97 -1.92 14.24
N THR A 40 -0.75 -2.45 14.27
CA THR A 40 -0.31 -3.54 13.39
C THR A 40 0.11 -4.74 14.22
N TYR A 41 -0.01 -5.95 13.66
CA TYR A 41 0.43 -7.20 14.29
C TYR A 41 -0.12 -7.45 15.72
N LEU A 42 -1.40 -7.11 15.96
CA LEU A 42 -2.04 -7.41 17.24
C LEU A 42 -2.17 -8.92 17.44
N PRO A 43 -1.65 -9.48 18.56
CA PRO A 43 -1.79 -10.90 18.84
C PRO A 43 -3.22 -11.24 19.26
N ARG A 44 -3.57 -12.54 19.24
CA ARG A 44 -4.86 -13.01 19.77
C ARG A 44 -5.03 -12.70 21.26
N SER A 45 -3.98 -12.93 22.04
CA SER A 45 -3.90 -12.67 23.49
C SER A 45 -2.69 -11.80 23.77
N SER A 46 -2.76 -10.97 24.81
CA SER A 46 -1.70 -10.01 25.15
C SER A 46 -0.32 -10.68 25.29
N ARG A 47 0.69 -10.04 24.71
CA ARG A 47 2.10 -10.49 24.78
C ARG A 47 3.00 -9.30 25.13
N GLY A 48 3.60 -9.35 26.31
CA GLY A 48 4.43 -8.24 26.81
C GLY A 48 3.61 -6.95 26.94
N SER A 49 4.07 -5.87 26.31
CA SER A 49 3.37 -4.58 26.29
C SER A 49 2.27 -4.48 25.23
N LEU A 50 2.14 -5.46 24.32
CA LEU A 50 1.12 -5.47 23.28
C LEU A 50 -0.17 -6.12 23.80
N TRP A 51 -1.25 -5.36 23.73
CA TRP A 51 -2.61 -5.86 23.99
C TRP A 51 -3.04 -6.83 22.90
N GLY A 52 -3.61 -7.96 23.31
CA GLY A 52 -4.24 -8.89 22.41
C GLY A 52 -5.65 -8.44 22.02
N LEU A 53 -6.15 -8.93 20.89
CA LEU A 53 -7.49 -8.60 20.41
C LEU A 53 -8.59 -9.01 21.40
N LEU A 54 -8.42 -10.14 22.10
CA LEU A 54 -9.41 -10.63 23.06
C LEU A 54 -9.54 -9.73 24.29
N GLU A 55 -8.46 -9.05 24.68
CA GLU A 55 -8.45 -8.11 25.79
C GLU A 55 -8.78 -6.68 25.35
N LEU A 56 -8.33 -6.29 24.15
CA LEU A 56 -8.51 -4.95 23.59
C LEU A 56 -9.98 -4.67 23.26
N LEU A 57 -10.67 -5.57 22.56
CA LEU A 57 -12.01 -5.30 22.04
C LEU A 57 -13.06 -5.08 23.15
N PRO A 58 -13.10 -5.86 24.25
CA PRO A 58 -14.01 -5.57 25.37
C PRO A 58 -13.74 -4.21 26.01
N ARG A 59 -12.47 -3.82 26.14
CA ARG A 59 -12.10 -2.52 26.71
C ARG A 59 -12.52 -1.37 25.80
N VAL A 60 -12.33 -1.52 24.49
CA VAL A 60 -12.81 -0.56 23.49
C VAL A 60 -14.34 -0.43 23.54
N ALA A 61 -15.06 -1.55 23.64
CA ALA A 61 -16.52 -1.53 23.74
C ALA A 61 -17.00 -0.83 25.03
N GLU A 62 -16.32 -1.06 26.16
CA GLU A 62 -16.59 -0.36 27.41
C GLU A 62 -16.37 1.16 27.27
N LEU A 63 -15.22 1.58 26.76
CA LEU A 63 -14.91 3.00 26.53
C LEU A 63 -15.89 3.63 25.53
N TRP A 64 -16.32 2.90 24.51
CA TRP A 64 -17.31 3.39 23.55
C TRP A 64 -18.70 3.62 24.17
N ASN A 65 -19.04 2.87 25.21
CA ASN A 65 -20.32 3.03 25.91
C ASN A 65 -20.25 4.09 27.02
N LYS A 66 -19.11 4.21 27.71
CA LYS A 66 -18.94 5.14 28.85
C LYS A 66 -18.38 6.50 28.46
N GLU A 67 -17.46 6.54 27.50
CA GLU A 67 -16.61 7.69 27.17
C GLU A 67 -16.60 7.98 25.66
N ARG A 68 -17.74 7.74 24.98
CA ARG A 68 -17.87 7.87 23.51
C ARG A 68 -17.35 9.20 22.98
N GLU A 69 -17.66 10.30 23.65
CA GLU A 69 -17.30 11.63 23.20
C GLU A 69 -15.78 11.84 23.22
N SER A 70 -15.09 11.28 24.20
CA SER A 70 -13.61 11.31 24.25
C SER A 70 -13.00 10.56 23.06
N LEU A 71 -13.53 9.38 22.72
CA LEU A 71 -13.07 8.62 21.54
C LEU A 71 -13.36 9.36 20.23
N ARG A 72 -14.53 10.01 20.10
CA ARG A 72 -14.86 10.84 18.93
C ARG A 72 -13.91 12.03 18.80
N GLN A 73 -13.57 12.69 19.89
CA GLN A 73 -12.61 13.80 19.91
C GLN A 73 -11.21 13.34 19.49
N ALA A 74 -10.75 12.19 19.99
CA ALA A 74 -9.50 11.58 19.55
C ALA A 74 -9.52 11.29 18.04
N GLY A 75 -10.61 10.68 17.54
CA GLY A 75 -10.78 10.42 16.11
C GLY A 75 -10.78 11.69 15.24
N GLU A 76 -11.39 12.77 15.72
CA GLU A 76 -11.39 14.07 15.06
C GLU A 76 -10.00 14.70 15.01
N GLU A 77 -9.23 14.59 16.09
CA GLU A 77 -7.85 15.08 16.13
C GLU A 77 -6.94 14.32 15.18
N ILE A 78 -7.04 12.98 15.15
CA ILE A 78 -6.29 12.14 14.22
C ILE A 78 -6.66 12.48 12.78
N SER A 79 -7.95 12.57 12.48
CA SER A 79 -8.45 12.89 11.14
C SER A 79 -7.95 14.26 10.65
N ARG A 80 -7.97 15.29 11.52
CA ARG A 80 -7.43 16.62 11.21
C ARG A 80 -5.93 16.58 10.90
N HIS A 81 -5.14 15.79 11.61
CA HIS A 81 -3.71 15.65 11.33
C HIS A 81 -3.45 14.97 9.99
N ILE A 82 -4.21 13.93 9.65
CA ILE A 82 -4.12 13.23 8.37
C ILE A 82 -4.50 14.18 7.22
N ILE A 83 -5.65 14.86 7.31
CA ILE A 83 -6.13 15.80 6.28
C ILE A 83 -5.13 16.95 6.09
N LYS A 84 -4.56 17.51 7.16
CA LYS A 84 -3.54 18.58 7.03
C LYS A 84 -2.28 18.10 6.31
N ARG A 85 -1.88 16.85 6.52
CA ARG A 85 -0.71 16.26 5.86
C ARG A 85 -0.99 16.03 4.38
N ASP A 86 -2.18 15.51 4.06
CA ASP A 86 -2.64 15.30 2.69
C ASP A 86 -2.88 16.62 1.93
N ALA A 87 -3.48 17.63 2.58
CA ALA A 87 -3.68 18.96 2.00
C ALA A 87 -2.36 19.72 1.77
N LYS A 88 -1.31 19.49 2.57
CA LYS A 88 0.05 19.95 2.26
C LYS A 88 0.65 19.24 1.05
N GLN A 89 0.16 18.05 0.74
CA GLN A 89 0.51 17.22 -0.43
C GLN A 89 -0.38 17.45 -1.64
N ALA A 90 -1.52 18.16 -1.49
CA ALA A 90 -2.31 18.73 -2.58
C ALA A 90 -1.51 19.87 -3.25
N GLY A 91 -0.39 19.48 -3.84
CA GLY A 91 0.70 20.33 -4.26
C GLY A 91 0.93 20.20 -5.76
N GLN A 92 0.88 21.37 -6.39
CA GLN A 92 1.30 21.69 -7.76
C GLN A 92 0.60 20.91 -8.89
N PRO A 93 0.27 21.57 -10.01
CA PRO A 93 -0.24 20.88 -11.19
C PRO A 93 0.72 19.77 -11.63
N ILE A 94 0.18 18.66 -12.15
CA ILE A 94 0.99 17.62 -12.79
C ILE A 94 1.74 18.29 -13.94
N SER A 95 3.05 18.47 -13.78
CA SER A 95 3.91 19.07 -14.78
C SER A 95 4.58 18.01 -15.65
N GLU A 96 4.96 18.40 -16.86
CA GLU A 96 5.75 17.52 -17.73
C GLU A 96 7.05 17.07 -17.07
N GLU A 97 7.69 17.96 -16.33
CA GLU A 97 8.92 17.66 -15.60
C GLU A 97 8.70 16.63 -14.49
N LEU A 98 7.54 16.64 -13.82
CA LEU A 98 7.18 15.60 -12.86
C LEU A 98 7.05 14.24 -13.54
N LEU A 99 6.37 14.16 -14.69
CA LEU A 99 6.21 12.93 -15.46
C LEU A 99 7.57 12.38 -15.93
N ASN A 100 8.45 13.24 -16.45
CA ASN A 100 9.78 12.86 -16.91
C ASN A 100 10.67 12.39 -15.75
N ARG A 101 10.56 13.02 -14.57
CA ARG A 101 11.26 12.55 -13.37
C ARG A 101 10.75 11.19 -12.91
N ALA A 102 9.44 10.98 -12.90
CA ALA A 102 8.85 9.69 -12.55
C ALA A 102 9.33 8.58 -13.51
N PHE A 103 9.30 8.81 -14.82
CA PHE A 103 9.87 7.88 -15.80
C PHE A 103 11.34 7.56 -15.53
N LYS A 104 12.19 8.57 -15.30
CA LYS A 104 13.62 8.36 -14.98
C LYS A 104 13.83 7.54 -13.71
N GLN A 105 12.94 7.65 -12.72
CA GLN A 105 13.00 6.81 -11.52
C GLN A 105 12.68 5.35 -11.86
N TYR A 106 11.65 5.09 -12.66
CA TYR A 106 11.36 3.73 -13.12
C TYR A 106 12.49 3.14 -13.97
N ALA A 107 13.05 3.91 -14.89
CA ALA A 107 14.17 3.46 -15.72
C ALA A 107 15.40 3.07 -14.88
N ARG A 108 15.67 3.77 -13.77
CA ARG A 108 16.75 3.42 -12.83
C ARG A 108 16.46 2.19 -11.98
N ALA A 109 15.20 2.00 -11.60
CA ALA A 109 14.77 0.88 -10.78
C ALA A 109 14.49 -0.40 -11.59
N PHE A 110 14.37 -0.27 -12.91
CA PHE A 110 13.98 -1.37 -13.79
C PHE A 110 15.03 -2.47 -13.85
N ASP A 111 14.56 -3.70 -13.73
CA ASP A 111 15.37 -4.89 -13.88
C ASP A 111 15.31 -5.40 -15.32
N ALA A 112 16.30 -5.06 -16.13
CA ALA A 112 16.35 -5.45 -17.55
C ALA A 112 16.44 -6.97 -17.76
N GLU A 113 16.95 -7.72 -16.77
CA GLU A 113 17.15 -9.17 -16.87
C GLU A 113 15.84 -9.93 -16.62
N TRP A 114 15.15 -9.58 -15.53
CA TRP A 114 13.96 -10.31 -15.03
C TRP A 114 12.67 -9.50 -15.10
N GLY A 115 12.69 -8.27 -15.60
CA GLY A 115 11.54 -7.37 -15.57
C GLY A 115 11.12 -6.96 -14.14
N GLY A 116 10.20 -6.01 -14.02
CA GLY A 116 9.81 -5.42 -12.75
C GLY A 116 10.75 -4.32 -12.28
N PHE A 117 10.51 -3.84 -11.06
CA PHE A 117 11.18 -2.67 -10.52
C PHE A 117 11.67 -2.96 -9.10
N GLY A 118 12.93 -2.59 -8.82
CA GLY A 118 13.57 -2.82 -7.54
C GLY A 118 14.05 -4.26 -7.33
N SER A 119 14.38 -4.56 -6.07
CA SER A 119 14.85 -5.87 -5.62
C SER A 119 13.68 -6.80 -5.25
N ALA A 120 14.00 -8.02 -4.83
CA ALA A 120 13.04 -8.88 -4.16
C ALA A 120 12.60 -8.28 -2.80
N PRO A 121 11.35 -8.54 -2.34
CA PRO A 121 10.27 -9.20 -3.07
C PRO A 121 9.70 -8.34 -4.20
N LYS A 122 9.26 -8.97 -5.30
CA LYS A 122 8.71 -8.28 -6.48
C LYS A 122 7.19 -8.37 -6.54
N PHE A 123 6.54 -7.24 -6.73
CA PHE A 123 5.08 -7.12 -6.77
C PHE A 123 4.57 -6.85 -8.19
N PRO A 124 3.50 -7.55 -8.64
CA PRO A 124 2.68 -7.13 -9.75
C PRO A 124 1.98 -5.82 -9.40
N ILE A 125 2.49 -4.69 -9.90
CA ILE A 125 1.94 -3.35 -9.63
C ILE A 125 1.39 -2.75 -10.94
N PRO A 126 0.10 -2.99 -11.29
CA PRO A 126 -0.45 -2.59 -12.58
C PRO A 126 -0.42 -1.07 -12.82
N HIS A 127 -0.56 -0.26 -11.77
CA HIS A 127 -0.57 1.19 -11.93
C HIS A 127 0.77 1.76 -12.43
N ASN A 128 1.89 1.12 -12.10
CA ASN A 128 3.20 1.48 -12.63
C ASN A 128 3.28 1.19 -14.12
N LEU A 129 2.76 0.03 -14.53
CA LEU A 129 2.73 -0.38 -15.94
C LEU A 129 1.80 0.52 -16.76
N LEU A 130 0.62 0.85 -16.23
CA LEU A 130 -0.32 1.78 -16.87
C LEU A 130 0.27 3.19 -17.02
N PHE A 131 1.02 3.67 -16.02
CA PHE A 131 1.75 4.93 -16.12
C PHE A 131 2.75 4.89 -17.28
N LEU A 132 3.58 3.84 -17.36
CA LEU A 132 4.59 3.69 -18.42
C LEU A 132 3.97 3.55 -19.81
N LEU A 133 2.87 2.80 -19.95
CA LEU A 133 2.11 2.70 -21.21
C LEU A 133 1.56 4.06 -21.66
N ARG A 134 1.00 4.86 -20.73
CA ARG A 134 0.55 6.22 -21.03
C ARG A 134 1.71 7.12 -21.38
N TYR A 135 2.82 7.01 -20.67
CA TYR A 135 4.04 7.77 -20.94
C TYR A 135 4.56 7.46 -22.35
N TYR A 136 4.63 6.19 -22.74
CA TYR A 136 4.94 5.76 -24.11
C TYR A 136 3.96 6.36 -25.12
N HIS A 137 2.65 6.25 -24.88
CA HIS A 137 1.64 6.75 -25.80
C HIS A 137 1.76 8.25 -26.10
N PHE A 138 2.09 9.07 -25.09
CA PHE A 138 2.20 10.52 -25.26
C PHE A 138 3.60 11.02 -25.63
N ARG A 139 4.67 10.27 -25.31
CA ARG A 139 6.07 10.71 -25.52
C ARG A 139 6.83 9.91 -26.57
N HIS A 140 6.29 8.78 -27.00
CA HIS A 140 6.94 7.82 -27.89
C HIS A 140 8.32 7.36 -27.37
N GLU A 141 8.45 7.24 -26.03
CA GLU A 141 9.66 6.74 -25.37
C GLU A 141 9.64 5.20 -25.34
N GLU A 142 10.32 4.56 -26.30
CA GLU A 142 10.33 3.11 -26.49
C GLU A 142 10.80 2.34 -25.24
N GLN A 143 11.72 2.91 -24.47
CA GLN A 143 12.17 2.27 -23.22
C GLN A 143 11.00 2.07 -22.24
N ALA A 144 10.00 2.98 -22.23
CA ALA A 144 8.82 2.84 -21.38
C ALA A 144 7.99 1.60 -21.76
N LEU A 145 7.83 1.35 -23.06
CA LEU A 145 7.13 0.17 -23.55
C LEU A 145 7.93 -1.11 -23.25
N GLU A 146 9.23 -1.11 -23.52
CA GLU A 146 10.12 -2.24 -23.24
C GLU A 146 10.04 -2.68 -21.77
N MET A 147 10.07 -1.72 -20.84
CA MET A 147 9.94 -2.00 -19.41
C MET A 147 8.63 -2.73 -19.09
N VAL A 148 7.53 -2.33 -19.71
CA VAL A 148 6.21 -2.95 -19.48
C VAL A 148 6.16 -4.36 -20.06
N GLU A 149 6.53 -4.53 -21.33
CA GLU A 149 6.48 -5.82 -22.01
C GLU A 149 7.38 -6.86 -21.33
N LYS A 150 8.62 -6.47 -21.02
CA LYS A 150 9.56 -7.35 -20.32
C LYS A 150 9.05 -7.76 -18.94
N THR A 151 8.44 -6.83 -18.20
CA THR A 151 7.84 -7.13 -16.89
C THR A 151 6.70 -8.12 -17.04
N LEU A 152 5.74 -7.86 -17.93
CA LEU A 152 4.58 -8.74 -18.14
C LEU A 152 4.98 -10.13 -18.64
N GLN A 153 5.92 -10.21 -19.58
CA GLN A 153 6.42 -11.49 -20.08
C GLN A 153 7.14 -12.29 -18.99
N SER A 154 7.93 -11.62 -18.15
CA SER A 154 8.67 -12.29 -17.06
C SER A 154 7.74 -12.76 -15.96
N MET A 155 6.69 -11.99 -15.64
CA MET A 155 5.63 -12.42 -14.73
C MET A 155 4.86 -13.62 -15.28
N TYR A 156 4.44 -13.58 -16.55
CA TYR A 156 3.69 -14.66 -17.20
C TYR A 156 4.50 -15.96 -17.32
N ARG A 157 5.82 -15.85 -17.54
CA ARG A 157 6.75 -16.99 -17.58
C ARG A 157 7.28 -17.40 -16.20
N GLY A 158 6.93 -16.65 -15.15
CA GLY A 158 7.38 -16.88 -13.79
C GLY A 158 6.45 -17.83 -13.03
N GLY A 159 6.90 -18.29 -11.87
CA GLY A 159 6.11 -19.14 -10.97
C GLY A 159 4.99 -18.41 -10.23
N ILE A 160 4.89 -17.08 -10.37
CA ILE A 160 3.74 -16.34 -9.86
C ILE A 160 2.48 -16.47 -10.72
N TYR A 161 2.59 -16.97 -11.97
CA TYR A 161 1.42 -17.16 -12.82
C TYR A 161 0.82 -18.56 -12.59
N ASP A 162 -0.47 -18.60 -12.25
CA ASP A 162 -1.22 -19.84 -12.11
C ASP A 162 -1.71 -20.31 -13.49
N HIS A 163 -1.01 -21.31 -14.03
CA HIS A 163 -1.32 -21.91 -15.32
C HIS A 163 -2.62 -22.74 -15.33
N ILE A 164 -3.20 -23.07 -14.17
CA ILE A 164 -4.45 -23.83 -14.05
C ILE A 164 -5.62 -22.87 -13.85
N GLY A 165 -5.52 -21.98 -12.87
CA GLY A 165 -6.58 -21.03 -12.50
C GLY A 165 -6.58 -19.72 -13.30
N PHE A 166 -5.55 -19.46 -14.12
CA PHE A 166 -5.38 -18.24 -14.92
C PHE A 166 -5.33 -16.94 -14.10
N GLY A 167 -4.51 -16.94 -13.04
CA GLY A 167 -4.31 -15.79 -12.15
C GLY A 167 -2.84 -15.50 -11.86
N PHE A 168 -2.57 -14.45 -11.08
CA PHE A 168 -1.24 -14.18 -10.54
C PHE A 168 -1.27 -14.23 -9.02
N ALA A 169 -0.25 -14.85 -8.42
CA ALA A 169 0.02 -14.74 -7.00
C ALA A 169 0.30 -13.28 -6.62
N ARG A 170 0.07 -12.95 -5.34
CA ARG A 170 0.15 -11.57 -4.84
C ARG A 170 1.49 -10.91 -5.10
N TYR A 171 2.59 -11.65 -4.91
CA TYR A 171 3.95 -11.21 -5.20
C TYR A 171 4.92 -12.40 -5.26
N SER A 172 6.10 -12.16 -5.80
CA SER A 172 7.22 -13.10 -5.78
C SER A 172 8.17 -12.77 -4.63
N THR A 173 8.62 -13.77 -3.89
CA THR A 173 9.61 -13.58 -2.82
C THR A 173 11.02 -13.40 -3.36
N ASP A 174 11.25 -13.71 -4.64
CA ASP A 174 12.53 -13.62 -5.33
C ASP A 174 12.54 -12.58 -6.46
N ARG A 175 13.72 -12.33 -7.04
CA ARG A 175 13.92 -11.34 -8.11
C ARG A 175 13.43 -11.87 -9.47
N GLN A 176 13.36 -13.17 -9.65
CA GLN A 176 13.14 -13.81 -10.95
C GLN A 176 11.67 -14.08 -11.27
N TRP A 177 10.76 -13.74 -10.34
CA TRP A 177 9.33 -14.08 -10.41
C TRP A 177 9.02 -15.58 -10.26
N LEU A 178 9.93 -16.38 -9.69
CA LEU A 178 9.79 -17.84 -9.63
C LEU A 178 9.06 -18.34 -8.38
N VAL A 179 9.22 -17.67 -7.25
CA VAL A 179 8.71 -18.17 -5.97
C VAL A 179 7.54 -17.31 -5.52
N PRO A 180 6.28 -17.75 -5.73
CA PRO A 180 5.12 -17.02 -5.22
C PRO A 180 5.13 -17.01 -3.69
N HIS A 181 4.66 -15.90 -3.12
CA HIS A 181 4.33 -15.86 -1.71
C HIS A 181 3.04 -16.62 -1.42
N PHE A 182 3.08 -17.44 -0.37
CA PHE A 182 1.92 -18.12 0.21
C PHE A 182 1.67 -17.56 1.61
N GLU A 183 0.42 -17.17 1.89
CA GLU A 183 -0.05 -16.70 3.20
C GLU A 183 -0.36 -17.87 4.15
#